data_AF-T1C5I7-F1
#
_entry.id   AF-T1C5I7-F1
#
_cell.length_a   1.000
_cell.length_b   1.000
_cell.length_c   1.000
_cell.angle_alpha   90.00
_cell.angle_beta   90.00
_cell.angle_gamma   90.00
#
_symmetry.space_group_name_H-M   'P 1'
#
loop_
_entity.id
_entity.type
_entity.pdbx_description
1 polymer ?
#
loop_
_entity_poly.entity_id
_entity_poly.type
_entity_poly.pdbx_seq_one_letter_code
_entity_poly.pdbx_strand_id
1 'polypeptide(L)' 'RYQRSEQAFVLALMERVVQGVSTRKVTEITETLCGASCSKSTVSALGAGLDPRVRAFNERRLTAEYPFVLVDALV' A
#
# COMPACT_ATOMS: atom_id res chain seq x y z
N ARG A 1 -15.02 14.47 3.88
CA ARG A 1 -15.12 14.78 2.43
C ARG A 1 -13.75 15.27 1.99
N TYR A 2 -12.95 14.44 1.32
CA TYR A 2 -11.58 14.78 0.93
C TYR A 2 -11.56 15.51 -0.41
N GLN A 3 -10.73 16.54 -0.52
CA GLN A 3 -10.50 17.26 -1.77
C GLN A 3 -9.71 16.36 -2.75
N ARG A 4 -9.83 16.59 -4.06
CA ARG A 4 -9.19 15.74 -5.10
C ARG A 4 -7.66 15.68 -4.94
N SER A 5 -7.06 16.78 -4.47
CA SER A 5 -5.64 16.86 -4.11
C SER A 5 -5.28 15.97 -2.91
N GLU A 6 -6.11 15.95 -1.86
CA GLU A 6 -5.88 15.08 -0.70
C GLU A 6 -5.99 13.59 -1.04
N GLN A 7 -6.91 13.21 -1.93
CA GLN A 7 -7.03 11.82 -2.37
C GLN A 7 -5.80 11.34 -3.14
N ALA A 8 -5.28 12.16 -4.05
CA ALA A 8 -4.05 11.85 -4.79
C ALA A 8 -2.85 11.69 -3.85
N PHE A 9 -2.77 12.55 -2.84
CA PHE A 9 -1.73 12.49 -1.81
C PHE A 9 -1.82 11.20 -0.99
N VAL A 10 -3.01 10.84 -0.49
CA VAL A 10 -3.23 9.59 0.26
C VAL A 10 -2.90 8.37 -0.60
N LEU A 11 -3.28 8.37 -1.88
CA LEU A 11 -2.98 7.28 -2.81
C LEU A 11 -1.47 7.10 -3.00
N ALA A 12 -0.74 8.21 -3.17
CA ALA A 12 0.72 8.19 -3.31
C ALA A 12 1.41 7.64 -2.06
N LEU A 13 0.92 7.97 -0.86
CA LEU A 13 1.42 7.40 0.40
C LEU A 13 1.21 5.88 0.46
N MET A 14 0.01 5.41 0.09
CA MET A 14 -0.34 3.99 0.07
C MET A 14 0.49 3.21 -0.96
N GLU A 15 0.73 3.78 -2.15
CA GLU A 15 1.58 3.18 -3.19
C GLU A 15 3.02 2.96 -2.69
N ARG A 16 3.60 3.92 -1.96
CA ARG A 16 4.95 3.79 -1.41
C ARG A 16 5.05 2.68 -0.37
N VAL A 17 4.02 2.49 0.45
CA VAL A 17 3.96 1.35 1.39
C VAL A 17 3.92 0.03 0.64
N VAL A 18 3.14 -0.08 -0.44
CA VAL A 18 3.09 -1.29 -1.29
C VAL A 18 4.43 -1.57 -1.98
N GLN A 19 5.18 -0.53 -2.33
CA GLN A 19 6.55 -0.64 -2.87
C GLN A 19 7.60 -1.05 -1.82
N GLY A 20 7.20 -1.33 -0.58
CA GLY A 20 8.10 -1.78 0.49
C GLY A 20 8.85 -0.64 1.20
N VAL A 21 8.44 0.61 1.00
CA VAL A 21 9.01 1.74 1.75
C VAL A 21 8.44 1.71 3.17
N SER A 22 9.32 1.66 4.18
CA SER A 22 8.89 1.66 5.58
C SER A 22 8.05 2.89 5.91
N THR A 23 7.06 2.73 6.79
CA THR A 23 6.17 3.83 7.20
C THR A 23 6.94 5.03 7.77
N ARG A 24 8.11 4.78 8.38
CA ARG A 24 9.01 5.83 8.90
C ARG A 24 9.66 6.63 7.75
N LYS A 25 10.15 5.94 6.71
CA LYS A 25 10.74 6.57 5.54
C LYS A 25 9.70 7.32 4.70
N VAL A 26 8.46 6.81 4.65
CA VAL A 26 7.33 7.53 4.05
C VAL A 26 7.08 8.85 4.78
N THR A 27 7.01 8.85 6.12
CA THR A 27 6.87 10.09 6.91
C THR A 27 7.99 11.09 6.63
N GLU A 28 9.25 10.65 6.66
CA GLU A 28 10.43 11.51 6.44
C GLU A 28 10.44 12.15 5.04
N ILE A 29 10.12 11.37 4.00
CA ILE A 29 10.04 11.88 2.62
C ILE A 29 8.91 12.90 2.49
N THR A 30 7.77 12.62 3.13
CA THR A 30 6.58 13.48 3.06
C THR A 30 6.80 14.82 3.76
N GLU A 31 7.44 14.81 4.93
CA GLU A 31 7.82 16.02 5.65
C GLU A 31 8.82 16.86 4.85
N THR A 32 9.82 16.21 4.24
CA THR A 32 10.85 16.88 3.44
C THR A 32 10.29 17.52 2.17
N LEU A 33 9.39 16.82 1.46
CA LEU A 33 8.90 17.27 0.15
C LEU A 33 7.66 18.16 0.23
N CYS A 34 6.80 17.97 1.24
CA CYS A 34 5.50 18.64 1.32
C CYS A 34 5.37 19.57 2.53
N GLY A 35 6.33 19.60 3.46
CA GLY A 35 6.25 20.40 4.69
C GLY A 35 5.11 19.99 5.63
N ALA A 36 4.44 18.88 5.33
CA ALA A 36 3.31 18.35 6.06
C ALA A 36 3.76 17.11 6.85
N SER A 37 3.56 17.14 8.17
CA SER A 37 3.85 15.99 9.02
C SER A 37 2.73 14.96 8.94
N CYS A 38 3.09 13.71 8.66
CA CYS A 38 2.18 12.59 8.65
C CYS A 38 2.71 11.52 9.60
N SER A 39 1.98 11.27 10.69
CA SER A 39 2.45 10.33 11.71
C SER A 39 2.58 8.90 11.16
N LYS A 40 3.53 8.13 11.71
CA LYS A 40 3.69 6.71 11.38
C LYS A 40 2.37 5.93 11.52
N SER A 41 1.58 6.22 12.55
CA SER A 41 0.29 5.56 12.80
C SER A 41 -0.75 5.91 11.75
N THR A 42 -0.75 7.15 11.24
CA THR A 42 -1.61 7.55 10.11
C THR A 42 -1.27 6.77 8.84
N VAL A 43 0.02 6.67 8.49
CA VAL A 43 0.46 5.90 7.32
C VAL A 43 0.12 4.42 7.47
N SER A 44 0.31 3.86 8.67
CA SER A 44 -0.04 2.47 8.97
C SER A 44 -1.55 2.21 8.85
N ALA A 45 -2.39 3.13 9.35
CA ALA A 45 -3.84 3.01 9.28
C ALA A 45 -4.35 3.11 7.83
N LEU A 46 -3.76 4.00 7.03
CA LEU A 46 -4.05 4.10 5.60
C LEU A 46 -3.66 2.81 4.86
N GLY A 47 -2.49 2.25 5.19
CA GLY A 47 -2.03 0.96 4.66
C GLY A 47 -2.97 -0.19 5.00
N ALA A 48 -3.46 -0.27 6.25
CA ALA A 48 -4.40 -1.31 6.69
C ALA A 48 -5.73 -1.30 5.90
N GLY A 49 -6.10 -0.16 5.32
CA GLY A 49 -7.25 -0.07 4.40
C GLY A 49 -7.08 -0.90 3.10
N LEU A 50 -5.86 -1.34 2.78
CA LEU A 50 -5.58 -2.24 1.65
C LEU A 50 -5.84 -3.70 1.97
N ASP A 51 -5.82 -4.10 3.25
CA ASP A 51 -5.92 -5.50 3.68
C ASP A 51 -7.14 -6.23 3.09
N PRO A 52 -8.36 -5.64 3.06
CA PRO A 52 -9.52 -6.31 2.47
C PRO A 52 -9.33 -6.57 0.97
N ARG A 53 -8.67 -5.66 0.24
CA ARG A 53 -8.42 -5.80 -1.20
C ARG A 53 -7.35 -6.84 -1.48
N VAL A 54 -6.28 -6.85 -0.68
CA VAL A 54 -5.21 -7.84 -0.78
C VAL A 54 -5.76 -9.23 -0.47
N ARG A 55 -6.56 -9.37 0.59
CA ARG A 55 -7.22 -10.63 0.93
C ARG A 55 -8.13 -11.12 -0.19
N ALA A 56 -9.00 -10.25 -0.73
CA ALA A 56 -9.88 -10.61 -1.83
C ALA A 56 -9.12 -11.07 -3.08
N PHE A 57 -7.97 -10.46 -3.38
CA PHE A 57 -7.10 -10.89 -4.46
C PHE A 57 -6.44 -12.25 -4.18
N ASN A 58 -5.96 -12.47 -2.96
CA ASN A 58 -5.28 -13.70 -2.57
C ASN A 58 -6.23 -14.91 -2.50
N GLU A 59 -7.46 -14.70 -2.02
CA GLU A 59 -8.48 -15.75 -1.87
C GLU A 59 -9.35 -15.94 -3.14
N ARG A 60 -9.00 -15.27 -4.25
CA ARG A 60 -9.80 -15.33 -5.48
C ARG A 60 -9.81 -16.74 -6.08
N ARG A 61 -10.96 -17.14 -6.62
CA ARG A 61 -11.06 -18.40 -7.37
C ARG A 61 -10.29 -18.29 -8.68
N LEU A 62 -9.48 -19.32 -8.97
CA LEU A 62 -8.86 -19.53 -10.27
C LEU A 62 -9.79 -20.44 -11.07
N THR A 63 -10.36 -19.94 -12.16
CA THR A 63 -11.42 -20.66 -12.92
C THR A 63 -10.92 -21.28 -14.21
N ALA A 64 -9.68 -21.00 -14.61
CA ALA A 64 -9.08 -21.53 -15.83
C ALA A 64 -8.28 -22.82 -15.56
N GLU A 65 -7.94 -23.53 -16.63
CA GLU A 65 -6.97 -24.62 -16.56
C GLU A 65 -5.55 -24.06 -16.60
N TYR A 66 -4.71 -24.51 -15.67
CA TYR A 66 -3.31 -24.11 -15.55
C TYR A 66 -2.42 -25.34 -15.71
N PRO A 67 -1.89 -25.62 -16.91
CA PRO A 67 -1.10 -26.83 -17.17
C PRO A 67 0.23 -26.86 -16.40
N PHE A 68 0.72 -25.69 -15.96
CA PHE A 68 1.95 -25.55 -15.18
C PHE A 68 1.76 -24.53 -14.06
N VAL A 69 2.43 -24.78 -12.93
CA VAL A 69 2.49 -23.87 -11.77
C VAL A 69 3.95 -23.76 -11.33
N LEU A 70 4.42 -22.53 -11.17
CA LEU A 70 5.75 -22.21 -10.65
C LEU A 70 5.60 -21.80 -9.18
N VAL A 71 6.49 -22.32 -8.33
CA VAL A 71 6.54 -22.00 -6.91
C VAL A 71 7.93 -21.45 -6.60
N ASP A 72 7.98 -20.35 -5.87
CA ASP A 72 9.20 -19.69 -5.41
C ASP A 72 9.16 -19.53 -3.89
N ALA A 73 10.33 -19.54 -3.26
CA ALA A 73 10.49 -19.38 -1.82
C ALA A 73 11.67 -18.44 -1.52
N LEU A 74 11.40 -17.41 -0.71
CA LEU A 74 12.42 -16.53 -0.15
C LEU A 74 12.88 -17.09 1.20
N VAL A 75 14.19 -17.23 1.40
CA VAL A 75 14.84 -17.66 2.66
C VAL A 75 15.28 -16.45 3.46
#